data_AF-A0A839U0Y9-F1
#
_entry.id   AF-A0A839U0Y9-F1
#
_cell.length_a   1.000
_cell.length_b   1.000
_cell.length_c   1.000
_cell.angle_alpha   90.00
_cell.angle_beta   90.00
_cell.angle_gamma   90.00
#
_symmetry.space_group_name_H-M   'P 1'
#
loop_
_entity.id
_entity.type
_entity.pdbx_description
1 polymer ?
#
loop_
_entity_poly.entity_id
_entity_poly.type
_entity_poly.pdbx_seq_one_letter_code
_entity_poly.pdbx_strand_id
1 'polypeptide(L)'
;MSGRAFELQLKGYGLTTAEIHYRLPDYPKFLQLYIWQEYDLAPNFPELKGFLDFWQKDLEGPLHSIRIVHQRLIEPREWRAVDGIISIH
;
A
#
# COMPACT_ATOMS: atom_id res chain seq x y z
N MET A 1 -14.89 -7.87 -13.14
CA MET A 1 -14.14 -7.33 -11.98
C MET A 1 -14.58 -7.88 -10.60
N SER A 2 -15.68 -8.64 -10.45
CA SER A 2 -16.34 -8.83 -9.14
C SER A 2 -16.01 -10.12 -8.35
N GLY A 3 -15.41 -11.16 -8.94
CA GLY A 3 -15.25 -12.46 -8.27
C GLY A 3 -14.04 -12.53 -7.32
N ARG A 4 -12.83 -12.40 -7.87
CA ARG A 4 -11.57 -12.59 -7.12
C ARG A 4 -11.43 -11.66 -5.90
N ALA A 5 -11.75 -10.38 -6.06
CA ALA A 5 -11.69 -9.42 -4.97
C ALA A 5 -12.66 -9.82 -3.84
N PHE A 6 -13.90 -10.18 -4.18
CA PHE A 6 -14.88 -10.63 -3.22
C PHE A 6 -14.48 -11.95 -2.54
N GLU A 7 -13.92 -12.91 -3.28
CA GLU A 7 -13.39 -14.16 -2.72
C GLU A 7 -12.25 -13.93 -1.72
N LEU A 8 -11.32 -13.01 -2.02
CA LEU A 8 -10.24 -12.64 -1.10
C LEU A 8 -10.80 -11.96 0.16
N GLN A 9 -11.79 -11.08 -0.01
CA GLN A 9 -12.47 -10.46 1.10
C GLN A 9 -13.17 -11.49 2.00
N LEU A 10 -13.86 -12.48 1.44
CA LEU A 10 -14.45 -13.59 2.21
C LEU A 10 -13.41 -14.42 2.96
N LYS A 11 -12.15 -14.45 2.48
CA LYS A 11 -11.01 -15.10 3.15
C LYS A 11 -10.35 -14.19 4.21
N GLY A 12 -10.89 -13.01 4.46
CA GLY A 12 -10.39 -12.06 5.46
C GLY A 12 -9.35 -11.06 4.94
N TYR A 13 -9.08 -11.02 3.64
CA TYR A 13 -8.13 -10.06 3.06
C TYR A 13 -8.78 -8.68 2.93
N GLY A 14 -8.11 -7.65 3.42
CA GLY A 14 -8.50 -6.25 3.22
C GLY A 14 -7.67 -5.58 2.13
N LEU A 15 -8.26 -4.62 1.41
CA LEU A 15 -7.49 -3.77 0.52
C LEU A 15 -6.45 -3.00 1.34
N THR A 16 -5.18 -3.13 0.96
CA THR A 16 -4.04 -2.53 1.65
C THR A 16 -3.32 -1.63 0.68
N THR A 17 -3.05 -0.40 1.11
CA THR A 17 -2.21 0.54 0.39
C THR A 17 -0.96 0.81 1.22
N ALA A 18 0.22 0.70 0.62
CA ALA A 18 1.49 1.03 1.23
C ALA A 18 2.19 2.13 0.43
N GLU A 19 2.48 3.23 1.09
CA GLU A 19 3.34 4.31 0.59
C GLU A 19 4.79 3.99 0.95
N ILE A 20 5.57 3.58 -0.04
CA ILE A 20 6.95 3.14 0.11
C ILE A 20 7.86 4.27 -0.34
N HIS A 21 8.51 4.92 0.62
CA HIS A 21 9.50 5.95 0.33
C HIS A 21 10.88 5.32 0.28
N TYR A 22 11.64 5.63 -0.76
CA TYR A 22 12.99 5.10 -0.96
C TYR A 22 13.91 6.19 -1.52
N ARG A 23 15.23 5.98 -1.38
CA ARG A 23 16.23 6.87 -1.98
C ARG A 23 16.77 6.30 -3.26
N LEU A 24 17.05 7.15 -4.23
CA LEU A 24 17.81 6.77 -5.42
C LEU A 24 19.27 6.45 -5.00
N PRO A 25 19.83 5.29 -5.39
CA PRO A 25 21.19 4.92 -4.99
C PRO A 25 22.24 5.91 -5.49
N ASP A 26 22.14 6.35 -6.75
CA ASP A 26 23.06 7.34 -7.33
C ASP A 26 22.83 8.76 -6.80
N TYR A 27 21.64 9.04 -6.27
CA TYR A 27 21.25 10.37 -5.80
C TYR A 27 20.49 10.30 -4.47
N PRO A 28 21.18 10.01 -3.35
CA PRO A 28 20.53 9.71 -2.06
C PRO A 28 19.79 10.89 -1.43
N LYS A 29 19.95 12.10 -1.98
CA LYS A 29 19.17 13.29 -1.59
C LYS A 29 17.75 13.27 -2.14
N PHE A 30 17.47 12.47 -3.17
CA PHE A 30 16.15 12.36 -3.77
C PHE A 30 15.37 11.24 -3.11
N LEU A 31 14.25 11.62 -2.49
CA LEU A 31 13.27 10.72 -1.94
C LEU A 31 12.17 10.50 -2.98
N GLN A 32 11.94 9.26 -3.36
CA GLN A 32 10.86 8.86 -4.27
C GLN A 32 9.78 8.11 -3.50
N LEU A 33 8.55 8.18 -4.01
CA LEU A 33 7.38 7.47 -3.49
C LEU A 33 6.94 6.41 -4.51
N TYR A 34 6.81 5.18 -4.04
CA TYR A 34 6.13 4.10 -4.74
C TYR A 34 4.85 3.74 -3.99
N ILE A 35 3.71 3.73 -4.69
CA ILE A 35 2.42 3.32 -4.11
C ILE A 35 2.16 1.87 -4.50
N TRP A 36 2.17 1.01 -3.50
CA TRP A 36 1.78 -0.39 -3.62
C TRP A 36 0.34 -0.55 -3.14
N GLN A 37 -0.48 -1.30 -3.88
CA GLN A 37 -1.85 -1.59 -3.46
C GLN A 37 -2.25 -3.02 -3.85
N GLU A 38 -2.62 -3.83 -2.87
CA GLU A 38 -3.08 -5.21 -3.07
C GLU A 38 -3.95 -5.65 -1.88
N TYR A 39 -4.67 -6.76 -2.04
CA TYR A 39 -5.35 -7.42 -0.94
C TYR A 39 -4.33 -8.10 -0.01
N ASP A 40 -4.41 -7.85 1.30
CA ASP A 40 -3.47 -8.40 2.28
C ASP A 40 -4.16 -8.76 3.61
N LEU A 41 -3.49 -9.54 4.46
CA LEU A 41 -3.98 -10.04 5.74
C LEU A 41 -3.39 -9.26 6.92
N ALA A 42 -4.13 -8.27 7.43
CA ALA A 42 -3.73 -7.55 8.64
C ALA A 42 -3.91 -8.38 9.92
N PRO A 43 -2.99 -8.29 10.91
CA PRO A 43 -1.90 -7.32 11.02
C PRO A 43 -0.57 -7.82 10.46
N ASN A 44 -0.57 -9.01 9.84
CA ASN A 44 0.66 -9.70 9.47
C ASN A 44 1.25 -9.24 8.14
N PHE A 45 0.40 -8.73 7.24
CA PHE A 45 0.74 -8.20 5.92
C PHE A 45 1.71 -9.09 5.11
N PRO A 46 1.42 -10.40 4.93
CA PRO A 46 2.30 -11.31 4.22
C PRO A 46 2.62 -10.88 2.78
N GLU A 47 1.65 -10.32 2.05
CA GLU A 47 1.86 -9.93 0.64
C GLU A 47 2.78 -8.70 0.56
N LEU A 48 2.57 -7.69 1.39
CA LEU A 48 3.44 -6.53 1.48
C LEU A 48 4.86 -6.93 1.91
N LYS A 49 5.01 -7.84 2.88
CA LYS A 49 6.33 -8.33 3.31
C LYS A 49 7.05 -9.02 2.16
N GLY A 50 6.38 -9.90 1.42
CA GLY A 50 6.96 -10.55 0.24
C GLY A 50 7.41 -9.55 -0.82
N PHE A 51 6.61 -8.51 -1.06
CA PHE A 51 6.98 -7.41 -1.96
C PHE A 51 8.22 -6.64 -1.49
N LEU A 52 8.32 -6.34 -0.19
CA LEU A 52 9.48 -5.63 0.37
C LEU A 52 10.74 -6.49 0.36
N ASP A 53 10.61 -7.80 0.58
CA ASP A 53 11.73 -8.74 0.47
C ASP A 53 12.26 -8.82 -0.97
N PHE A 54 11.36 -8.79 -1.96
CA PHE A 54 11.71 -8.66 -3.37
C PHE A 54 12.39 -7.31 -3.64
N TRP A 55 11.80 -6.20 -3.16
CA TRP A 55 12.35 -4.87 -3.34
C TRP A 55 13.79 -4.77 -2.83
N GLN A 56 14.08 -5.28 -1.64
CA GLN A 56 15.43 -5.24 -1.06
C GLN A 56 16.45 -6.07 -1.86
N LYS A 57 16.01 -7.07 -2.61
CA LYS A 57 16.88 -7.91 -3.45
C LYS A 57 17.11 -7.31 -4.83
N ASP A 58 16.06 -6.76 -5.44
CA ASP A 58 16.04 -6.46 -6.87
C ASP A 58 16.02 -4.95 -7.21
N LEU A 59 15.61 -4.07 -6.29
CA LEU A 59 15.54 -2.62 -6.50
C LEU A 59 16.61 -1.92 -5.65
N GLU A 60 17.65 -1.42 -6.31
CA GLU A 60 18.91 -0.88 -5.77
C GLU A 60 18.77 0.34 -4.81
N GLY A 61 17.56 0.80 -4.49
CA GLY A 61 17.31 1.97 -3.65
C GLY A 61 17.00 1.63 -2.19
N PRO A 62 17.76 2.15 -1.19
CA PRO A 62 17.47 1.88 0.20
C PRO A 62 16.11 2.47 0.61
N LEU A 63 15.30 1.64 1.26
CA LEU A 63 14.03 2.03 1.84
C LEU A 63 14.25 3.09 2.92
N HIS A 64 13.43 4.14 2.89
CA HIS A 64 13.44 5.21 3.89
C HIS A 64 12.33 5.04 4.91
N SER A 65 11.08 4.91 4.44
CA SER A 65 9.91 4.78 5.30
C SER A 65 8.74 4.15 4.57
N ILE A 66 7.91 3.40 5.30
CA ILE A 66 6.71 2.77 4.76
C ILE A 66 5.53 3.18 5.62
N ARG A 67 4.49 3.74 4.99
CA ARG A 67 3.20 4.04 5.64
C ARG A 67 2.15 3.08 5.08
N ILE A 68 1.45 2.39 5.97
CA ILE A 68 0.43 1.40 5.62
C ILE A 68 -0.94 1.94 5.98
N VAL A 69 -1.85 1.91 5.02
CA VAL A 69 -3.29 2.10 5.22
C VAL A 69 -3.97 0.80 4.85
N HIS A 70 -4.71 0.22 5.79
CA HIS A 70 -5.39 -1.05 5.60
C HIS A 70 -6.84 -0.94 6.03
N GLN A 71 -7.75 -1.39 5.18
CA GLN A 71 -9.17 -1.47 5.51
C GLN A 71 -9.53 -2.94 5.85
N ARG A 72 -9.76 -3.24 7.13
CA ARG A 72 -10.39 -4.51 7.53
C ARG A 72 -11.88 -4.48 7.13
N LEU A 73 -12.36 -5.55 6.52
CA LEU A 73 -13.77 -5.81 6.15
C LEU A 73 -14.69 -5.95 7.37
N ILE A 74 -16.01 -5.70 7.36
CA ILE A 74 -16.98 -5.16 6.40
C ILE A 74 -17.68 -4.03 7.18
N GLU A 75 -17.44 -2.78 6.82
CA GLU A 75 -18.33 -1.68 7.18
C GLU A 75 -19.03 -1.26 5.88
N PRO A 76 -20.30 -0.80 5.91
CA PRO A 76 -20.88 -0.14 4.76
C PRO A 76 -19.87 0.92 4.29
N ARG A 77 -19.61 0.98 2.98
CA ARG A 77 -18.76 2.00 2.40
C ARG A 77 -19.43 3.35 2.68
N GLU A 78 -19.12 3.97 3.82
CA GLU A 78 -19.63 5.29 4.16
C GLU A 78 -19.15 6.24 3.08
N TRP A 79 -20.09 6.70 2.26
CA TRP A 79 -19.83 7.78 1.33
C TRP A 79 -19.62 9.04 2.17
N ARG A 80 -18.37 9.34 2.53
CA ARG A 80 -18.04 10.64 3.11
C ARG A 80 -17.86 11.62 1.97
N ALA A 81 -18.85 12.49 1.78
CA ALA A 81 -18.64 13.72 1.02
C ALA A 81 -17.49 14.48 1.70
N VAL A 82 -16.36 14.61 1.00
CA VAL A 82 -15.24 15.42 1.49
C VAL A 82 -15.52 16.83 0.98
N ASP A 83 -15.85 17.76 1.87
CA ASP A 83 -16.22 19.15 1.56
C ASP A 83 -15.08 20.00 0.97
N GLY A 84 -13.99 19.38 0.53
CA GLY A 84 -12.88 20.09 -0.11
C GLY A 84 -11.75 19.17 -0.48
N ILE A 85 -11.49 19.06 -1.77
CA ILE A 85 -10.19 18.60 -2.29
C ILE A 85 -9.31 19.86 -2.34
N ILE A 86 -8.32 19.98 -1.45
CA ILE A 86 -7.33 21.05 -1.54
C ILE A 86 -6.22 20.57 -2.49
N SER A 87 -6.24 21.09 -3.72
CA SER A 87 -5.16 20.91 -4.68
C SER A 87 -4.07 21.96 -4.42
N ILE A 88 -2.97 21.54 -3.80
CA ILE A 88 -1.73 22.33 -3.77
C ILE A 88 -0.98 22.10 -5.10
N HIS A 89 -0.72 23.20 -5.81
CA HIS A 89 0.04 23.26 -7.07
C HIS A 89 1.54 23.38 -6.78
#